data_AF-A0A8H8CAA5-F1
#
_entry.id   AF-A0A8H8CAA5-F1
#
_cell.length_a   1.000
_cell.length_b   1.000
_cell.length_c   1.000
_cell.angle_alpha   90.00
_cell.angle_beta   90.00
_cell.angle_gamma   90.00
#
_symmetry.space_group_name_H-M   'P 1'
#
loop_
_entity.id
_entity.type
_entity.pdbx_description
1 polymer ?
#
loop_
_entity_poly.entity_id
_entity_poly.type
_entity_poly.pdbx_seq_one_letter_code
_entity_poly.pdbx_strand_id
1 'polypeptide(L)'
;MSQPKLLLHTYFRSSCSARVRTAAHLKGIPLEYSYIHLLSSQQSSPSYTTLNPSASVPTLSFTTSSGEAVIIRQSIAILEFLEEYFPDTPRLLPPPDNIIGRARVRELVNIIANDTQPPSNLRILRKVESLGGEASPAEWAKEFMGKGLEAYDRVAEGNAGRYSVGDEVTMADVCLAPAVEGALRYGVDVEGLGTVWRVYNEIKRLEAFKKGDWRHQDDTPEEFRGE
;
A
#
# COMPACT_ATOMS: atom_id res chain seq x y z
N MET A 1 14.78 -21.46 15.72
CA MET A 1 14.32 -21.94 14.39
C MET A 1 14.50 -20.77 13.43
N SER A 2 15.02 -20.98 12.23
CA SER A 2 15.17 -19.90 11.24
C SER A 2 13.78 -19.39 10.83
N GLN A 3 13.59 -18.07 10.79
CA GLN A 3 12.34 -17.51 10.28
C GLN A 3 12.09 -17.95 8.83
N PRO A 4 10.82 -18.13 8.42
CA PRO A 4 10.50 -18.51 7.05
C PRO A 4 10.97 -17.43 6.08
N LYS A 5 11.46 -17.86 4.92
CA LYS A 5 11.77 -16.94 3.83
C LYS A 5 10.48 -16.46 3.19
N LEU A 6 10.24 -15.17 3.27
CA LEU A 6 9.05 -14.52 2.73
C LEU A 6 9.34 -13.96 1.34
N LEU A 7 8.66 -14.46 0.31
CA LEU A 7 8.77 -13.97 -1.07
C LEU A 7 7.60 -13.05 -1.41
N LEU A 8 7.88 -11.80 -1.74
CA LEU A 8 6.90 -10.83 -2.20
C LEU A 8 6.95 -10.70 -3.73
N HIS A 9 5.90 -11.17 -4.40
CA HIS A 9 5.65 -10.86 -5.79
C HIS A 9 5.13 -9.42 -5.91
N THR A 10 5.88 -8.57 -6.59
CA THR A 10 5.79 -7.11 -6.43
C THR A 10 5.99 -6.37 -7.75
N TYR A 11 5.71 -5.06 -7.74
CA TYR A 11 6.02 -4.14 -8.82
C TYR A 11 6.38 -2.78 -8.20
N PHE A 12 7.44 -2.12 -8.69
CA PHE A 12 7.99 -0.90 -8.08
C PHE A 12 6.91 0.14 -7.81
N ARG A 13 6.08 0.42 -8.83
CA ARG A 13 5.06 1.48 -8.84
C ARG A 13 3.67 1.03 -8.41
N SER A 14 3.55 -0.16 -7.83
CA SER A 14 2.29 -0.64 -7.23
C SER A 14 2.14 -0.07 -5.81
N SER A 15 1.10 0.74 -5.59
CA SER A 15 0.80 1.28 -4.27
C SER A 15 0.49 0.18 -3.24
N CYS A 16 -0.24 -0.86 -3.65
CA CYS A 16 -0.53 -2.03 -2.80
C CYS A 16 0.75 -2.78 -2.41
N SER A 17 1.74 -2.85 -3.30
CA SER A 17 3.04 -3.46 -3.02
C SER A 17 3.87 -2.60 -2.07
N ALA A 18 3.88 -1.28 -2.27
CA ALA A 18 4.58 -0.34 -1.40
C ALA A 18 4.10 -0.41 0.06
N ARG A 19 2.79 -0.67 0.30
CA ARG A 19 2.26 -0.94 1.65
C ARG A 19 3.03 -2.06 2.35
N VAL A 20 3.17 -3.20 1.67
CA VAL A 20 3.81 -4.39 2.24
C VAL A 20 5.30 -4.19 2.44
N ARG A 21 6.00 -3.57 1.47
CA ARG A 21 7.43 -3.25 1.61
C ARG A 21 7.69 -2.33 2.79
N THR A 22 6.90 -1.26 2.90
CA THR A 22 7.02 -0.27 3.99
C THR A 22 6.76 -0.93 5.35
N ALA A 23 5.70 -1.72 5.47
CA ALA A 23 5.39 -2.45 6.70
C ALA A 23 6.49 -3.43 7.09
N ALA A 24 7.03 -4.19 6.13
CA ALA A 24 8.15 -5.09 6.39
C ALA A 24 9.39 -4.34 6.88
N HIS A 25 9.72 -3.18 6.30
CA HIS A 25 10.81 -2.34 6.79
C HIS A 25 10.56 -1.76 8.18
N LEU A 26 9.34 -1.30 8.49
CA LEU A 26 8.97 -0.82 9.83
C LEU A 26 9.12 -1.92 10.87
N LYS A 27 8.79 -3.16 10.50
CA LYS A 27 8.81 -4.33 11.39
C LYS A 27 10.18 -5.04 11.41
N GLY A 28 11.14 -4.61 10.59
CA GLY A 28 12.44 -5.29 10.45
C GLY A 28 12.35 -6.69 9.84
N ILE A 29 11.31 -6.97 9.05
CA ILE A 29 11.07 -8.28 8.43
C ILE A 29 11.76 -8.32 7.06
N PRO A 30 12.70 -9.24 6.83
CA PRO A 30 13.33 -9.39 5.53
C PRO A 30 12.35 -9.99 4.51
N LEU A 31 12.32 -9.43 3.31
CA LEU A 31 11.58 -9.95 2.16
C LEU A 31 12.55 -10.28 1.03
N GLU A 32 12.31 -11.40 0.37
CA GLU A 32 12.80 -11.66 -0.99
C GLU A 32 11.78 -11.11 -2.00
N TYR A 33 12.24 -10.72 -3.18
CA TYR A 33 11.37 -10.09 -4.20
C TYR A 33 11.31 -10.90 -5.49
N SER A 34 10.10 -11.00 -6.04
CA SER A 34 9.83 -11.48 -7.40
C SER A 34 9.11 -10.37 -8.16
N TYR A 35 9.74 -9.82 -9.19
CA TYR A 35 9.21 -8.67 -9.91
C TYR A 35 8.23 -9.09 -11.02
N ILE A 36 7.01 -8.52 -10.99
CA ILE A 36 5.93 -8.79 -11.93
C ILE A 36 5.60 -7.49 -12.69
N HIS A 37 6.01 -7.43 -13.95
CA HIS A 37 5.95 -6.21 -14.74
C HIS A 37 4.52 -5.92 -15.26
N LEU A 38 3.85 -4.95 -14.63
CA LEU A 38 2.43 -4.68 -14.89
C LEU A 38 2.13 -4.05 -16.26
N LEU A 39 3.06 -3.25 -16.79
CA LEU A 39 2.85 -2.59 -18.09
C LEU A 39 2.88 -3.60 -19.26
N SER A 40 3.71 -4.64 -19.15
CA SER A 40 3.72 -5.78 -20.09
C SER A 40 2.70 -6.87 -19.74
N SER A 41 1.82 -6.59 -18.78
CA SER A 41 0.72 -7.47 -18.35
C SER A 41 1.17 -8.86 -17.85
N GLN A 42 2.37 -8.97 -17.25
CA GLN A 42 2.87 -10.25 -16.72
C GLN A 42 1.97 -10.84 -15.62
N GLN A 43 1.23 -10.00 -14.89
CA GLN A 43 0.25 -10.44 -13.89
C GLN A 43 -0.92 -11.23 -14.49
N SER A 44 -1.11 -11.19 -15.81
CA SER A 44 -2.14 -11.95 -16.52
C SER A 44 -1.60 -13.27 -17.08
N SER A 45 -0.32 -13.59 -16.90
CA SER A 45 0.24 -14.85 -17.39
C SER A 45 -0.40 -16.06 -16.68
N PRO A 46 -0.56 -17.22 -17.35
CA PRO A 46 -1.06 -18.43 -16.70
C PRO A 46 -0.25 -18.84 -15.46
N SER A 47 1.08 -18.63 -15.50
CA SER A 47 1.95 -18.92 -14.37
C SER A 47 1.65 -18.05 -13.14
N TYR A 48 1.36 -16.77 -13.35
CA TYR A 48 1.07 -15.86 -12.25
C TYR A 48 -0.40 -15.92 -11.80
N THR A 49 -1.36 -16.14 -12.71
CA THR A 49 -2.78 -16.25 -12.33
C THR A 49 -3.09 -17.54 -11.57
N THR A 50 -2.31 -18.61 -11.79
CA THR A 50 -2.32 -19.80 -10.92
C THR A 50 -1.94 -19.44 -9.48
N LEU A 51 -0.96 -18.55 -9.31
CA LEU A 51 -0.54 -18.06 -8.00
C LEU A 51 -1.56 -17.08 -7.42
N ASN A 52 -1.96 -16.05 -8.17
CA ASN A 52 -2.92 -15.02 -7.76
C ASN A 52 -4.03 -14.85 -8.82
N PRO A 53 -5.21 -15.48 -8.62
CA PRO A 53 -6.33 -15.44 -9.57
C PRO A 53 -6.89 -14.05 -9.85
N SER A 54 -6.65 -13.08 -8.96
CA SER A 54 -7.05 -11.68 -9.20
C SER A 54 -6.19 -10.96 -10.23
N ALA A 55 -5.12 -11.60 -10.74
CA ALA A 55 -4.17 -11.03 -11.69
C ALA A 55 -3.63 -9.67 -11.19
N SER A 56 -3.16 -9.65 -9.94
CA SER A 56 -2.75 -8.42 -9.25
C SER A 56 -1.51 -8.63 -8.39
N VAL A 57 -0.87 -7.53 -8.01
CA VAL A 57 0.22 -7.51 -7.02
C VAL A 57 -0.20 -6.63 -5.85
N PRO A 58 0.30 -6.88 -4.62
CA PRO A 58 1.30 -7.89 -4.27
C PRO A 58 0.72 -9.30 -4.06
N THR A 59 1.61 -10.29 -4.05
CA THR A 59 1.34 -11.63 -3.50
C THR A 59 2.49 -12.02 -2.57
N LEU A 60 2.20 -12.40 -1.32
CA LEU A 60 3.18 -12.96 -0.40
C LEU A 60 3.11 -14.49 -0.46
N SER A 61 4.25 -15.16 -0.65
CA SER A 61 4.35 -16.62 -0.62
C SER A 61 5.51 -17.05 0.28
N PHE A 62 5.32 -18.14 1.02
CA PHE A 62 6.36 -18.73 1.88
C PHE A 62 5.98 -20.15 2.30
N THR A 63 6.93 -20.86 2.90
CA THR A 63 6.69 -22.16 3.55
C THR A 63 6.86 -22.00 5.05
N THR A 64 5.88 -22.44 5.84
CA THR A 64 5.96 -22.41 7.31
C THR A 64 7.03 -23.37 7.83
N SER A 65 7.36 -23.28 9.12
CA SER A 65 8.25 -24.25 9.77
C SER A 65 7.69 -25.68 9.80
N SER A 66 6.37 -25.86 9.64
CA SER A 66 5.73 -27.18 9.51
C SER A 66 5.73 -27.73 8.09
N GLY A 67 6.27 -27.00 7.11
CA GLY A 67 6.32 -27.40 5.70
C GLY A 67 5.07 -27.03 4.90
N GLU A 68 4.14 -26.27 5.48
CA GLU A 68 2.92 -25.82 4.78
C GLU A 68 3.24 -24.64 3.85
N ALA A 69 2.82 -24.73 2.59
CA ALA A 69 2.93 -23.63 1.63
C ALA A 69 1.77 -22.64 1.82
N VAL A 70 2.11 -21.38 2.08
CA VAL A 70 1.15 -20.30 2.34
C VAL A 70 1.24 -19.23 1.25
N ILE A 71 0.07 -18.76 0.78
CA ILE A 71 -0.03 -17.70 -0.23
C ILE A 71 -1.11 -16.69 0.18
N ILE A 72 -0.74 -15.42 0.34
CA ILE A 72 -1.65 -14.32 0.70
C ILE A 72 -1.61 -13.26 -0.41
N ARG A 73 -2.79 -12.87 -0.92
CA ARG A 73 -2.94 -12.15 -2.21
C ARG A 73 -3.45 -10.72 -2.10
N GLN A 74 -3.83 -10.29 -0.91
CA GLN A 74 -4.43 -8.98 -0.65
C GLN A 74 -3.52 -8.19 0.27
N SER A 75 -3.13 -6.97 -0.13
CA SER A 75 -2.17 -6.17 0.63
C SER A 75 -2.59 -5.97 2.10
N ILE A 76 -3.86 -5.67 2.37
CA ILE A 76 -4.34 -5.48 3.74
C ILE A 76 -4.34 -6.78 4.54
N ALA A 77 -4.70 -7.91 3.93
CA ALA A 77 -4.58 -9.22 4.57
C ALA A 77 -3.12 -9.58 4.89
N ILE A 78 -2.18 -9.20 4.01
CA ILE A 78 -0.74 -9.35 4.27
C ILE A 78 -0.34 -8.49 5.47
N LEU A 79 -0.77 -7.22 5.54
CA LEU A 79 -0.44 -6.34 6.68
C LEU A 79 -0.93 -6.92 8.02
N GLU A 80 -2.19 -7.36 8.08
CA GLU A 80 -2.76 -7.99 9.27
C GLU A 80 -2.04 -9.30 9.60
N PHE A 81 -1.71 -10.13 8.60
CA PHE A 81 -0.91 -11.33 8.79
C PHE A 81 0.47 -11.02 9.40
N LEU A 82 1.18 -10.00 8.90
CA LEU A 82 2.49 -9.63 9.44
C LEU A 82 2.38 -9.14 10.89
N GLU A 83 1.27 -8.50 11.26
CA GLU A 83 1.01 -8.08 12.65
C GLU A 83 0.81 -9.27 13.58
N GLU A 84 0.07 -10.29 13.14
CA GLU A 84 -0.23 -11.49 13.93
C GLU A 84 0.93 -12.49 13.96
N TYR A 85 1.63 -12.68 12.84
CA TYR A 85 2.68 -13.68 12.68
C TYR A 85 4.01 -13.23 13.28
N PHE A 86 4.24 -11.91 13.41
CA PHE A 86 5.45 -11.33 14.00
C PHE A 86 5.12 -10.39 15.17
N PRO A 87 4.54 -10.89 16.27
CA PRO A 87 4.02 -10.06 17.36
C PRO A 87 5.11 -9.33 18.17
N ASP A 88 6.36 -9.82 18.10
CA ASP A 88 7.53 -9.24 18.79
C ASP A 88 8.21 -8.11 18.01
N THR A 89 7.68 -7.74 16.85
CA THR A 89 8.17 -6.60 16.05
C THR A 89 7.33 -5.34 16.34
N PRO A 90 7.80 -4.13 15.96
CA PRO A 90 7.00 -2.91 16.10
C PRO A 90 5.57 -3.09 15.58
N ARG A 91 4.58 -2.67 16.38
CA ARG A 91 3.16 -2.80 16.04
C ARG A 91 2.76 -1.75 15.03
N LEU A 92 1.90 -2.12 14.10
CA LEU A 92 1.27 -1.19 13.16
C LEU A 92 -0.21 -0.96 13.48
N LEU A 93 -0.67 -1.47 14.61
CA LEU A 93 -1.97 -1.17 15.17
C LEU A 93 -1.83 -0.79 16.65
N PRO A 94 -2.77 0.02 17.17
CA PRO A 94 -2.84 0.25 18.60
C PRO A 94 -2.96 -1.06 19.40
N PRO A 95 -2.57 -1.04 20.69
CA PRO A 95 -2.67 -2.18 21.58
C PRO A 95 -4.05 -2.86 21.57
N PRO A 96 -4.15 -4.18 21.82
CA PRO A 96 -5.41 -4.94 21.73
C PRO A 96 -6.57 -4.39 22.58
N ASP A 97 -6.26 -3.74 23.71
CA ASP A 97 -7.21 -3.10 24.60
C ASP A 97 -7.71 -1.74 24.08
N ASN A 98 -7.00 -1.10 23.16
CA ASN A 98 -7.47 0.10 22.46
C ASN A 98 -8.30 -0.28 21.21
N ILE A 99 -9.45 -0.88 21.45
CA ILE A 99 -10.35 -1.38 20.40
C ILE A 99 -10.81 -0.25 19.46
N ILE A 100 -11.11 0.93 20.00
CA ILE A 100 -11.57 2.09 19.22
C ILE A 100 -10.44 2.61 18.32
N GLY A 101 -9.21 2.77 18.83
CA GLY A 101 -8.08 3.18 18.02
C GLY A 101 -7.79 2.19 16.88
N ARG A 102 -7.88 0.88 17.15
CA ARG A 102 -7.75 -0.15 16.12
C ARG A 102 -8.86 -0.06 15.05
N ALA A 103 -10.09 0.27 15.44
CA ALA A 103 -11.18 0.49 14.51
C ALA A 103 -10.92 1.73 13.63
N ARG A 104 -10.40 2.83 14.20
CA ARG A 104 -10.04 4.05 13.45
C ARG A 104 -8.92 3.82 12.45
N VAL A 105 -7.88 3.07 12.83
CA VAL A 105 -6.84 2.68 11.86
C VAL A 105 -7.45 1.90 10.69
N ARG A 106 -8.32 0.92 10.98
CA ARG A 106 -8.97 0.13 9.92
C ARG A 106 -9.91 0.96 9.06
N GLU A 107 -10.63 1.92 9.63
CA GLU A 107 -11.49 2.84 8.88
C GLU A 107 -10.67 3.61 7.84
N LEU A 108 -9.56 4.24 8.26
CA LEU A 108 -8.64 4.95 7.38
C LEU A 108 -7.98 4.05 6.33
N VAL A 109 -7.58 2.83 6.71
CA VAL A 109 -7.08 1.81 5.78
C VAL A 109 -8.12 1.49 4.71
N ASN A 110 -9.39 1.31 5.08
CA ASN A 110 -10.45 0.93 4.16
C ASN A 110 -10.84 2.07 3.20
N ILE A 111 -10.82 3.33 3.63
CA ILE A 111 -10.98 4.48 2.72
C ILE A 111 -9.97 4.38 1.56
N ILE A 112 -8.72 4.09 1.86
CA ILE A 112 -7.67 3.95 0.84
C ILE A 112 -7.81 2.63 0.07
N ALA A 113 -8.01 1.51 0.77
CA ALA A 113 -7.92 0.18 0.18
C ALA A 113 -9.16 -0.24 -0.61
N ASN A 114 -10.33 0.31 -0.29
CA ASN A 114 -11.61 -0.06 -0.90
C ASN A 114 -12.16 1.06 -1.78
N ASP A 115 -12.15 2.29 -1.27
CA ASP A 115 -12.88 3.39 -1.91
C ASP A 115 -11.99 4.21 -2.85
N THR A 116 -10.67 4.21 -2.60
CA THR A 116 -9.71 5.03 -3.35
C THR A 116 -8.92 4.21 -4.37
N GLN A 117 -8.15 3.22 -3.92
CA GLN A 117 -7.21 2.50 -4.78
C GLN A 117 -7.91 1.62 -5.84
N PRO A 118 -9.00 0.88 -5.53
CA PRO A 118 -9.63 0.02 -6.53
C PRO A 118 -10.24 0.79 -7.70
N PRO A 119 -10.99 1.90 -7.51
CA PRO A 119 -11.50 2.69 -8.64
C PRO A 119 -10.41 3.35 -9.49
N SER A 120 -9.22 3.60 -8.94
CA SER A 120 -8.13 4.32 -9.61
C SER A 120 -6.96 3.43 -10.08
N ASN A 121 -7.10 2.10 -10.02
CA ASN A 121 -6.02 1.20 -10.41
C ASN A 121 -5.90 1.00 -11.92
N LEU A 122 -4.75 0.50 -12.39
CA LEU A 122 -4.46 0.31 -13.81
C LEU A 122 -5.51 -0.51 -14.57
N ARG A 123 -6.12 -1.53 -13.95
CA ARG A 123 -7.15 -2.35 -14.60
C ARG A 123 -8.41 -1.53 -14.87
N ILE A 124 -8.85 -0.72 -13.90
CA ILE A 124 -10.00 0.16 -14.07
C ILE A 124 -9.66 1.29 -15.06
N LEU A 125 -8.47 1.88 -14.97
CA LEU A 125 -8.06 2.96 -15.89
C LEU A 125 -8.02 2.49 -17.36
N ARG A 126 -7.49 1.28 -17.64
CA ARG A 126 -7.56 0.66 -18.97
C ARG A 126 -9.00 0.43 -19.42
N LYS A 127 -9.90 0.09 -18.49
CA LYS A 127 -11.32 -0.09 -18.82
C LYS A 127 -11.97 1.25 -19.16
N VAL A 128 -11.73 2.31 -18.38
CA VAL A 128 -12.21 3.67 -18.64
C VAL A 128 -11.75 4.13 -20.03
N GLU A 129 -10.46 3.94 -20.35
CA GLU A 129 -9.89 4.25 -21.67
C GLU A 129 -10.66 3.53 -22.80
N SER A 130 -10.92 2.24 -22.64
CA SER A 130 -11.64 1.44 -23.66
C SER A 130 -13.10 1.84 -23.88
N LEU A 131 -13.72 2.55 -22.92
CA LEU A 131 -15.11 2.99 -23.05
C LEU A 131 -15.24 4.26 -23.90
N GLY A 132 -14.15 5.01 -24.11
CA GLY A 132 -14.12 6.18 -24.99
C GLY A 132 -15.04 7.32 -24.57
N GLY A 133 -15.33 7.45 -23.27
CA GLY A 133 -16.13 8.56 -22.73
C GLY A 133 -15.40 9.90 -22.74
N GLU A 134 -16.09 10.95 -22.30
CA GLU A 134 -15.54 12.32 -22.27
C GLU A 134 -14.39 12.48 -21.27
N ALA A 135 -14.49 11.83 -20.10
CA ALA A 135 -13.45 11.88 -19.08
C ALA A 135 -12.29 10.93 -19.42
N SER A 136 -11.07 11.46 -19.44
CA SER A 136 -9.86 10.66 -19.61
C SER A 136 -9.59 9.76 -18.39
N PRO A 137 -8.82 8.65 -18.55
CA PRO A 137 -8.38 7.85 -17.42
C PRO A 137 -7.61 8.65 -16.36
N ALA A 138 -6.90 9.70 -16.77
CA ALA A 138 -6.15 10.56 -15.85
C ALA A 138 -7.09 11.44 -15.00
N GLU A 139 -8.12 12.04 -15.61
CA GLU A 139 -9.15 12.81 -14.90
C GLU A 139 -9.93 11.91 -13.95
N TRP A 140 -10.30 10.71 -14.39
CA TRP A 140 -10.92 9.69 -13.54
C TRP A 140 -10.06 9.36 -12.32
N ALA A 141 -8.77 9.06 -12.53
CA ALA A 141 -7.85 8.76 -11.44
C ALA A 141 -7.73 9.92 -10.46
N LYS A 142 -7.55 11.15 -10.98
CA LYS A 142 -7.47 12.37 -10.18
C LYS A 142 -8.71 12.58 -9.31
N GLU A 143 -9.90 12.41 -9.87
CA GLU A 143 -11.15 12.59 -9.15
C GLU A 143 -11.30 11.58 -7.98
N PHE A 144 -11.15 10.29 -8.26
CA PHE A 144 -11.33 9.25 -7.23
C PHE A 144 -10.23 9.30 -6.17
N MET A 145 -8.99 9.60 -6.55
CA MET A 145 -7.91 9.80 -5.58
C MET A 145 -8.15 11.03 -4.70
N GLY A 146 -8.60 12.15 -5.29
CA GLY A 146 -8.94 13.37 -4.56
C GLY A 146 -10.05 13.13 -3.54
N LYS A 147 -11.19 12.59 -3.98
CA LYS A 147 -12.34 12.29 -3.10
C LYS A 147 -11.97 11.34 -1.96
N GLY A 148 -11.16 10.31 -2.26
CA GLY A 148 -10.67 9.37 -1.26
C GLY A 148 -9.79 10.04 -0.20
N LEU A 149 -8.86 10.90 -0.63
CA LEU A 149 -7.99 11.63 0.30
C LEU A 149 -8.71 12.74 1.08
N GLU A 150 -9.71 13.40 0.49
CA GLU A 150 -10.59 14.33 1.21
C GLU A 150 -11.37 13.63 2.32
N ALA A 151 -11.91 12.43 2.05
CA ALA A 151 -12.59 11.63 3.06
C ALA A 151 -11.62 11.18 4.17
N TYR A 152 -10.43 10.71 3.77
CA TYR A 152 -9.38 10.34 4.71
C TYR A 152 -9.00 11.52 5.61
N ASP A 153 -8.79 12.70 5.04
CA ASP A 153 -8.39 13.92 5.77
C ASP A 153 -9.37 14.28 6.87
N ARG A 154 -10.68 14.29 6.56
CA ARG A 154 -11.75 14.58 7.53
C ARG A 154 -11.86 13.53 8.63
N VAL A 155 -11.71 12.25 8.28
CA VAL A 155 -11.76 11.17 9.29
C VAL A 155 -10.51 11.20 10.17
N ALA A 156 -9.34 11.50 9.61
CA ALA A 156 -8.09 11.58 10.33
C ALA A 156 -8.02 12.81 11.25
N GLU A 157 -8.60 13.96 10.88
CA GLU A 157 -8.54 15.22 11.64
C GLU A 157 -8.89 15.04 13.13
N GLY A 158 -9.94 14.26 13.45
CA GLY A 158 -10.37 14.00 14.83
C GLY A 158 -9.56 12.94 15.59
N ASN A 159 -8.62 12.25 14.93
CA ASN A 159 -7.89 11.10 15.48
C ASN A 159 -6.36 11.26 15.40
N ALA A 160 -5.88 12.15 14.53
CA ALA A 160 -4.48 12.31 14.22
C ALA A 160 -3.74 13.06 15.34
N GLY A 161 -2.63 12.47 15.79
CA GLY A 161 -1.59 13.19 16.54
C GLY A 161 -0.47 13.53 15.58
N ARG A 162 0.75 13.08 15.89
CA ARG A 162 1.88 13.14 14.96
C ARG A 162 1.60 12.40 13.64
N TYR A 163 0.91 11.27 13.71
CA TYR A 163 0.56 10.42 12.56
C TYR A 163 -0.97 10.32 12.41
N SER A 164 -1.44 9.44 11.53
CA SER A 164 -2.87 9.34 11.17
C SER A 164 -3.78 8.98 12.35
N VAL A 165 -3.26 8.24 13.34
CA VAL A 165 -3.97 7.93 14.59
C VAL A 165 -2.98 8.03 15.75
N GLY A 166 -3.08 9.10 16.55
CA GLY A 166 -2.15 9.37 17.65
C GLY A 166 -0.71 9.64 17.19
N ASP A 167 0.25 9.24 18.01
CA ASP A 167 1.68 9.61 17.85
C ASP A 167 2.60 8.45 17.41
N GLU A 168 2.04 7.27 17.14
CA GLU A 168 2.76 6.12 16.60
C GLU A 168 2.33 5.80 15.16
N VAL A 169 3.26 5.29 14.34
CA VAL A 169 2.96 4.90 12.96
C VAL A 169 2.07 3.66 12.97
N THR A 170 1.02 3.68 12.14
CA THR A 170 0.06 2.58 12.01
C THR A 170 -0.10 2.13 10.56
N MET A 171 -0.90 1.08 10.34
CA MET A 171 -1.29 0.64 9.00
C MET A 171 -1.99 1.74 8.19
N ALA A 172 -2.63 2.72 8.86
CA ALA A 172 -3.25 3.86 8.20
C ALA A 172 -2.20 4.71 7.46
N ASP A 173 -1.06 4.95 8.09
CA ASP A 173 0.05 5.71 7.52
C ASP A 173 0.75 4.94 6.39
N VAL A 174 0.93 3.63 6.60
CA VAL A 174 1.47 2.71 5.59
C VAL A 174 0.61 2.70 4.31
N CYS A 175 -0.71 2.83 4.46
CA CYS A 175 -1.62 2.94 3.32
C CYS A 175 -1.66 4.34 2.73
N LEU A 176 -1.54 5.38 3.56
CA LEU A 176 -1.60 6.78 3.16
C LEU A 176 -0.44 7.17 2.24
N ALA A 177 0.81 6.85 2.62
CA ALA A 177 1.99 7.27 1.86
C ALA A 177 1.91 6.93 0.35
N PRO A 178 1.70 5.67 -0.06
CA PRO A 178 1.60 5.34 -1.48
C PRO A 178 0.32 5.84 -2.14
N ALA A 179 -0.73 6.19 -1.38
CA ALA A 179 -1.93 6.84 -1.92
C ALA A 179 -1.65 8.31 -2.28
N VAL A 180 -0.97 9.04 -1.40
CA VAL A 180 -0.56 10.44 -1.64
C VAL A 180 0.42 10.52 -2.82
N GLU A 181 1.41 9.64 -2.89
CA GLU A 181 2.33 9.55 -4.05
C GLU A 181 1.58 9.32 -5.37
N GLY A 182 0.57 8.45 -5.35
CA GLY A 182 -0.30 8.21 -6.50
C GLY A 182 -1.09 9.45 -6.89
N ALA A 183 -1.68 10.14 -5.91
CA ALA A 183 -2.50 11.33 -6.12
C ALA A 183 -1.68 12.51 -6.66
N LEU A 184 -0.48 12.75 -6.13
CA LEU A 184 0.48 13.73 -6.63
C LEU A 184 0.80 13.49 -8.11
N ARG A 185 1.05 12.23 -8.50
CA ARG A 185 1.33 11.86 -9.90
C ARG A 185 0.18 12.20 -10.85
N TYR A 186 -1.07 12.14 -10.38
CA TYR A 186 -2.25 12.51 -11.17
C TYR A 186 -2.69 13.98 -10.96
N GLY A 187 -1.88 14.79 -10.26
CA GLY A 187 -2.11 16.22 -10.11
C GLY A 187 -3.28 16.57 -9.18
N VAL A 188 -3.56 15.74 -8.17
CA VAL A 188 -4.44 16.10 -7.05
C VAL A 188 -3.75 17.15 -6.20
N ASP A 189 -4.48 18.20 -5.79
CA ASP A 189 -4.01 19.17 -4.79
C ASP A 189 -4.09 18.55 -3.39
N VAL A 190 -3.08 17.77 -3.05
CA VAL A 190 -2.97 17.16 -1.71
C VAL A 190 -2.47 18.15 -0.66
N GLU A 191 -1.85 19.27 -1.07
CA GLU A 191 -1.32 20.29 -0.14
C GLU A 191 -2.46 21.03 0.57
N GLY A 192 -3.61 21.19 -0.10
CA GLY A 192 -4.84 21.70 0.48
C GLY A 192 -5.50 20.79 1.53
N LEU A 193 -5.05 19.53 1.67
CA LEU A 193 -5.58 18.57 2.65
C LEU A 193 -4.76 18.63 3.94
N GLY A 194 -5.24 19.38 4.93
CA GLY A 194 -4.45 19.81 6.09
C GLY A 194 -3.84 18.66 6.90
N THR A 195 -4.62 17.65 7.26
CA THR A 195 -4.15 16.51 8.06
C THR A 195 -3.31 15.56 7.21
N VAL A 196 -3.79 15.19 6.03
CA VAL A 196 -3.13 14.29 5.08
C VAL A 196 -1.75 14.81 4.72
N TRP A 197 -1.64 16.09 4.33
CA TRP A 197 -0.38 16.68 3.91
C TRP A 197 0.63 16.74 5.04
N ARG A 198 0.18 17.13 6.24
CA ARG A 198 1.02 17.17 7.44
C ARG A 198 1.56 15.77 7.78
N VAL A 199 0.68 14.77 7.86
CA VAL A 199 1.07 13.39 8.20
C VAL A 199 2.00 12.81 7.14
N TYR A 200 1.68 12.99 5.86
CA TYR A 200 2.53 12.52 4.76
C TYR A 200 3.95 13.12 4.82
N ASN A 201 4.07 14.42 5.12
CA ASN A 201 5.37 15.09 5.26
C ASN A 201 6.19 14.58 6.46
N GLU A 202 5.54 14.06 7.50
CA GLU A 202 6.22 13.42 8.62
C GLU A 202 6.68 12.00 8.25
N ILE A 203 5.77 11.16 7.75
CA ILE A 203 6.07 9.73 7.50
C ILE A 203 7.07 9.53 6.37
N LYS A 204 7.05 10.37 5.33
CA LYS A 204 7.99 10.23 4.18
C LYS A 204 9.46 10.45 4.58
N ARG A 205 9.72 11.05 5.74
CA ARG A 205 11.08 11.26 6.26
C ARG A 205 11.64 10.02 6.95
N LEU A 206 10.77 9.09 7.37
CA LEU A 206 11.16 7.87 8.06
C LEU A 206 11.86 6.90 7.10
N GLU A 207 12.94 6.28 7.57
CA GLU A 207 13.78 5.41 6.72
C GLU A 207 13.00 4.23 6.12
N ALA A 208 12.07 3.66 6.88
CA ALA A 208 11.24 2.56 6.38
C ALA A 208 10.32 2.98 5.20
N PHE A 209 9.82 4.22 5.22
CA PHE A 209 9.01 4.77 4.13
C PHE A 209 9.88 5.08 2.91
N LYS A 210 11.09 5.62 3.10
CA LYS A 210 12.05 5.81 2.01
C LYS A 210 12.40 4.48 1.34
N LYS A 211 12.72 3.44 2.11
CA LYS A 211 13.02 2.10 1.57
C LYS A 211 11.82 1.44 0.89
N GLY A 212 10.61 1.67 1.38
CA GLY A 212 9.37 1.17 0.77
C GLY A 212 8.94 1.93 -0.50
N ASP A 213 9.45 3.14 -0.70
CA ASP A 213 9.09 4.05 -1.79
C ASP A 213 9.38 3.45 -3.17
N TRP A 214 8.50 3.73 -4.12
CA TRP A 214 8.58 3.19 -5.47
C TRP A 214 9.83 3.60 -6.25
N ARG A 215 10.52 4.68 -5.88
CA ARG A 215 11.75 5.16 -6.52
C ARG A 215 13.01 4.37 -6.13
N HIS A 216 12.96 3.61 -5.04
CA HIS A 216 14.13 2.94 -4.44
C HIS A 216 14.10 1.41 -4.57
N GLN A 217 13.30 0.88 -5.49
CA GLN A 217 13.19 -0.57 -5.71
C GLN A 217 14.17 -1.04 -6.79
N ASP A 218 14.59 -2.30 -6.74
CA ASP A 218 15.52 -2.82 -7.76
C ASP A 218 14.89 -2.84 -9.16
N ASP A 219 13.57 -3.05 -9.25
CA ASP A 219 12.81 -3.01 -10.51
C ASP A 219 12.38 -1.60 -10.93
N THR A 220 12.85 -0.55 -10.24
CA THR A 220 12.65 0.85 -10.66
C THR A 220 13.50 1.14 -11.90
N PRO A 221 12.90 1.57 -13.03
CA PRO A 221 13.65 2.07 -14.18
C PRO A 221 14.54 3.26 -13.80
N GLU A 222 15.70 3.38 -14.44
CA GLU A 222 16.72 4.38 -14.10
C GLU A 222 16.18 5.81 -14.17
N GLU A 223 15.34 6.11 -15.16
CA GLU A 223 14.72 7.43 -15.35
C GLU A 223 13.76 7.85 -14.22
N PHE A 224 13.34 6.90 -13.39
CA PHE A 224 12.47 7.12 -12.25
C PHE A 224 13.19 7.01 -10.90
N ARG A 225 14.47 6.64 -10.88
CA ARG A 225 15.26 6.68 -9.66
C ARG A 225 15.49 8.14 -9.28
N GLY A 226 15.06 8.50 -8.08
CA GLY A 226 15.30 9.81 -7.49
C GLY A 226 16.21 9.71 -6.28
N GLU A 227 16.59 10.86 -5.73
CA GLU A 227 17.13 10.98 -4.37
C GLU A 227 16.03 10.78 -3.30
#